data_AF-A0A2R5GD24-F1
#
_entry.id   AF-A0A2R5GD24-F1
#
_cell.length_a   1.000
_cell.length_b   1.000
_cell.length_c   1.000
_cell.angle_alpha   90.00
_cell.angle_beta   90.00
_cell.angle_gamma   90.00
#
_symmetry.space_group_name_H-M   'P 1'
#
loop_
_entity.id
_entity.type
_entity.pdbx_description
1 polymer ?
#
loop_
_entity_poly.entity_id
_entity_poly.type
_entity_poly.pdbx_seq_one_letter_code
_entity_poly.pdbx_strand_id
1 'polypeptide(L)'
;MGKVQDETAVAKAVAVGDSEQQAVAASGEKGKTSSLHAQYSEWIGYVSLCFLLGNVGLQVFSHLGMSMAILSNVNVNGESTKLLSGVEFCSSNDTIFSDWWVAAGSSSVYEDIIDCADDYILADEGKEFSDLETCLRAEAIGYQGGEECILCYQDYVNCASASSEEGGCLNSCFAAAVFGGADEYAKCVACTVEKCNPNFEVCIGYSMPDPPDEFDVRRALRDGRTLRSTEGARKLASDPPEQLYVVYEISFIKSIKDAWDSGAYGVAILLTLLSGVWPYAKNLIMLVAWFVPMTTARRSTVLKVLTRLAKWSLLDVFVVVIMLAGFRIDLQGDVIGRIYVVAESRLAIYTFCLAAIWDLVQGEWMRTMHLAMAESEPDCDPVSSVEGSCLLTSATFGASATTCGSCARVTHFLLSLVQLALLICGCFLPCATFALYGNAFGLFFNNEPGEYAEYSAFEIGTAIVAPERIDSVHSVGGTFFLAIIFLLCSIFVPAIVFSGMAKALHLQPCGPFAPRASLLKALASFCDIVGGFAALDVFLLSVVVTMLEWDRFVNSAMSTLTDKFIGCEEPCLESRSDVQYAVYLMLGAVLIGWILELFFTYVFAQIYHPAEQTFWGPFLFNRLASCIAK
;
A
#
# COMPACT_ATOMS: atom_id res chain seq x y z
N MET A 1 54.86 9.27 -66.12
CA MET A 1 55.20 10.41 -65.23
C MET A 1 53.97 11.31 -65.15
N GLY A 2 53.06 10.97 -64.24
CA GLY A 2 51.98 11.85 -63.76
C GLY A 2 52.41 12.49 -62.43
N LYS A 3 51.67 13.36 -61.78
CA LYS A 3 50.29 13.84 -61.93
C LYS A 3 50.28 15.09 -61.04
N VAL A 4 49.93 16.26 -61.56
CA VAL A 4 49.72 17.48 -60.78
C VAL A 4 48.47 18.12 -61.34
N GLN A 5 47.41 18.17 -60.53
CA GLN A 5 46.22 19.05 -60.61
C GLN A 5 45.06 18.31 -59.93
N ASP A 6 44.72 18.66 -58.67
CA ASP A 6 43.33 18.75 -58.17
C ASP A 6 43.23 19.16 -56.68
N GLU A 7 43.82 20.30 -56.27
CA GLU A 7 43.63 20.82 -54.89
C GLU A 7 42.82 22.11 -54.81
N THR A 8 42.48 22.75 -55.93
CA THR A 8 41.77 24.04 -55.95
C THR A 8 40.24 23.97 -55.99
N ALA A 9 39.65 22.78 -56.17
CA ALA A 9 38.19 22.62 -56.22
C ALA A 9 37.53 22.41 -54.84
N VAL A 10 38.28 21.92 -53.84
CA VAL A 10 37.74 21.61 -52.50
C VAL A 10 37.63 22.87 -51.62
N ALA A 11 38.51 23.84 -51.80
CA ALA A 11 38.52 25.07 -50.99
C ALA A 11 37.34 26.03 -51.30
N LYS A 12 36.72 25.93 -52.49
CA LYS A 12 35.61 26.80 -52.89
C LYS A 12 34.23 26.29 -52.45
N ALA A 13 34.11 25.00 -52.12
CA ALA A 13 32.87 24.42 -51.60
C ALA A 13 32.69 24.65 -50.08
N VAL A 14 33.77 24.82 -49.33
CA VAL A 14 33.72 25.06 -47.87
C VAL A 14 33.32 26.51 -47.56
N ALA A 15 33.73 27.48 -48.38
CA ALA A 15 33.43 28.90 -48.15
C ALA A 15 31.98 29.33 -48.47
N VAL A 16 31.20 28.50 -49.20
CA VAL A 16 29.78 28.78 -49.50
C VAL A 16 28.85 28.22 -48.41
N GLY A 17 29.26 27.16 -47.71
CA GLY A 17 28.49 26.55 -46.61
C GLY A 17 28.44 27.40 -45.33
N ASP A 18 29.52 28.14 -45.03
CA ASP A 18 29.57 28.97 -43.81
C ASP A 18 28.72 30.24 -43.91
N SER A 19 28.53 30.79 -45.11
CA SER A 19 27.65 31.95 -45.34
C SER A 19 26.16 31.61 -45.27
N GLU A 20 25.77 30.38 -45.60
CA GLU A 20 24.37 29.94 -45.53
C GLU A 20 23.99 29.51 -44.10
N GLN A 21 24.92 28.91 -43.34
CA GLN A 21 24.72 28.62 -41.92
C GLN A 21 24.70 29.88 -41.04
N GLN A 22 25.45 30.93 -41.38
CA GLN A 22 25.35 32.22 -40.66
C GLN A 22 24.11 33.04 -41.05
N ALA A 23 23.56 32.88 -42.26
CA ALA A 23 22.32 33.54 -42.66
C ALA A 23 21.07 32.92 -41.98
N VAL A 24 21.05 31.60 -41.79
CA VAL A 24 19.95 30.90 -41.08
C VAL A 24 19.96 31.15 -39.57
N ALA A 25 21.12 31.48 -38.98
CA ALA A 25 21.22 31.87 -37.58
C ALA A 25 20.78 33.34 -37.31
N ALA A 26 20.69 34.18 -38.35
CA ALA A 26 20.41 35.61 -38.22
C ALA A 26 18.96 36.02 -38.59
N SER A 27 18.23 35.18 -39.33
CA SER A 27 16.76 35.31 -39.44
C SER A 27 16.11 34.72 -38.20
N GLY A 28 16.30 35.37 -37.06
CA GLY A 28 15.55 35.08 -35.85
C GLY A 28 14.07 35.30 -36.13
N GLU A 29 13.39 34.22 -36.52
CA GLU A 29 11.95 34.08 -36.44
C GLU A 29 11.59 34.46 -35.01
N LYS A 30 11.19 35.72 -34.80
CA LYS A 30 10.54 36.14 -33.57
C LYS A 30 9.19 35.45 -33.57
N GLY A 31 9.18 34.16 -33.24
CA GLY A 31 7.99 33.35 -33.10
C GLY A 31 7.03 34.14 -32.20
N LYS A 32 5.84 34.41 -32.73
CA LYS A 32 4.81 35.21 -32.06
C LYS A 32 4.57 34.62 -30.67
N THR A 33 5.01 35.33 -29.63
CA THR A 33 4.79 34.90 -28.25
C THR A 33 3.40 35.36 -27.83
N SER A 34 2.59 34.45 -27.33
CA SER A 34 1.25 34.75 -26.83
C SER A 34 0.95 33.89 -25.62
N SER A 35 0.25 34.44 -24.62
CA SER A 35 -0.19 33.65 -23.46
C SER A 35 -1.47 32.87 -23.80
N LEU A 36 -1.67 31.72 -23.15
CA LEU A 36 -2.90 30.93 -23.27
C LEU A 36 -4.11 31.77 -22.83
N HIS A 37 -3.96 32.47 -21.71
CA HIS A 37 -4.97 33.37 -21.16
C HIS A 37 -5.41 34.47 -22.14
N ALA A 38 -4.49 35.05 -22.93
CA ALA A 38 -4.83 36.13 -23.86
C ALA A 38 -5.64 35.67 -25.08
N GLN A 39 -5.65 34.38 -25.38
CA GLN A 39 -6.36 33.82 -26.54
C GLN A 39 -7.75 33.29 -26.20
N TYR A 40 -8.02 32.96 -24.94
CA TYR A 40 -9.32 32.50 -24.47
C TYR A 40 -10.09 33.60 -23.76
N SER A 41 -11.38 33.38 -23.52
CA SER A 41 -12.19 34.32 -22.75
C SER A 41 -11.69 34.44 -21.30
N GLU A 42 -11.82 35.63 -20.72
CA GLU A 42 -11.42 35.89 -19.33
C GLU A 42 -12.04 34.89 -18.35
N TRP A 43 -13.28 34.47 -18.61
CA TRP A 43 -13.98 33.45 -17.82
C TRP A 43 -13.21 32.12 -17.74
N ILE A 44 -12.71 31.62 -18.88
CA ILE A 44 -11.92 30.37 -18.90
C ILE A 44 -10.62 30.56 -18.12
N GLY A 45 -10.03 31.75 -18.19
CA GLY A 45 -8.87 32.14 -17.39
C GLY A 45 -9.12 32.05 -15.88
N TYR A 46 -10.23 32.64 -15.41
CA TYR A 46 -10.62 32.59 -13.99
C TYR A 46 -10.94 31.18 -13.53
N VAL A 47 -11.65 30.38 -14.33
CA VAL A 47 -11.97 28.98 -13.99
C VAL A 47 -10.68 28.15 -13.86
N SER A 48 -9.75 28.27 -14.80
CA SER A 48 -8.45 27.59 -14.75
C SER A 48 -7.65 27.99 -13.51
N LEU A 49 -7.62 29.29 -13.18
CA LEU A 49 -6.96 29.79 -11.97
C LEU A 49 -7.60 29.24 -10.68
N CYS A 50 -8.93 29.25 -10.58
CA CYS A 50 -9.65 28.69 -9.45
C CYS A 50 -9.37 27.19 -9.30
N PHE A 51 -9.26 26.45 -10.40
CA PHE A 51 -8.92 25.02 -10.38
C PHE A 51 -7.48 24.78 -9.89
N LEU A 52 -6.51 25.59 -10.33
CA LEU A 52 -5.13 25.52 -9.83
C LEU A 52 -5.05 25.82 -8.33
N LEU A 53 -5.70 26.91 -7.89
CA LEU A 53 -5.68 27.31 -6.48
C LEU A 53 -6.44 26.32 -5.59
N GLY A 54 -7.56 25.80 -6.06
CA GLY A 54 -8.32 24.75 -5.38
C GLY A 54 -7.50 23.47 -5.22
N ASN A 55 -6.75 23.08 -6.26
CA ASN A 55 -5.87 21.92 -6.21
C ASN A 55 -4.74 22.09 -5.18
N VAL A 56 -4.10 23.28 -5.15
CA VAL A 56 -3.09 23.61 -4.11
C VAL A 56 -3.71 23.57 -2.71
N GLY A 57 -4.94 24.07 -2.54
CA GLY A 57 -5.66 24.00 -1.28
C GLY A 57 -5.91 22.56 -0.81
N LEU A 58 -6.31 21.66 -1.72
CA LEU A 58 -6.47 20.24 -1.42
C LEU A 58 -5.15 19.58 -1.02
N GLN A 59 -4.04 19.91 -1.71
CA GLN A 59 -2.71 19.38 -1.39
C GLN A 59 -2.21 19.83 -0.01
N VAL A 60 -2.42 21.11 0.34
CA VAL A 60 -2.06 21.63 1.66
C VAL A 60 -2.90 20.95 2.74
N PHE A 61 -4.21 20.81 2.50
CA PHE A 61 -5.10 20.10 3.42
C PHE A 61 -4.65 18.65 3.65
N SER A 62 -4.28 17.93 2.60
CA SER A 62 -3.78 16.56 2.75
C SER A 62 -2.44 16.47 3.47
N HIS A 63 -1.50 17.41 3.28
CA HIS A 63 -0.23 17.36 4.01
C HIS A 63 -0.37 17.68 5.50
N LEU A 64 -1.40 18.43 5.89
CA LEU A 64 -1.70 18.75 7.28
C LEU A 64 -2.56 17.69 7.98
N GLY A 65 -3.25 16.84 7.21
CA GLY A 65 -4.13 15.81 7.75
C GLY A 65 -3.43 14.49 8.06
N MET A 66 -4.20 13.58 8.65
CA MET A 66 -3.78 12.20 8.89
C MET A 66 -4.04 11.35 7.65
N SER A 67 -3.06 10.58 7.21
CA SER A 67 -3.13 9.75 6.00
C SER A 67 -3.61 8.34 6.30
N MET A 68 -3.12 7.75 7.39
CA MET A 68 -3.43 6.38 7.79
C MET A 68 -3.40 6.25 9.31
N ALA A 69 -4.21 5.34 9.86
CA ALA A 69 -4.14 4.93 11.25
C ALA A 69 -4.01 3.42 11.32
N ILE A 70 -3.12 2.92 12.17
CA ILE A 70 -3.03 1.50 12.52
C ILE A 70 -3.91 1.29 13.74
N LEU A 71 -4.85 0.38 13.60
CA LEU A 71 -5.81 0.00 14.63
C LEU A 71 -5.45 -1.37 15.19
N SER A 72 -5.69 -1.59 16.48
CA SER A 72 -5.60 -2.90 17.11
C SER A 72 -6.74 -3.11 18.10
N ASN A 73 -7.14 -4.36 18.29
CA ASN A 73 -8.06 -4.74 19.36
C ASN A 73 -7.48 -4.53 20.77
N VAL A 74 -6.16 -4.35 20.89
CA VAL A 74 -5.50 -4.08 22.16
C VAL A 74 -5.42 -2.57 22.45
N ASN A 75 -5.96 -2.14 23.59
CA ASN A 75 -5.96 -0.74 24.00
C ASN A 75 -4.63 -0.31 24.67
N VAL A 76 -3.72 0.28 23.90
CA VAL A 76 -2.40 0.79 24.38
C VAL A 76 -2.53 1.92 25.40
N ASN A 77 -3.63 2.68 25.37
CA ASN A 77 -3.79 3.91 26.14
C ASN A 77 -4.65 3.73 27.40
N GLY A 78 -5.19 2.53 27.63
CA GLY A 78 -5.91 2.21 28.85
C GLY A 78 -4.94 1.96 30.01
N GLU A 79 -5.27 2.45 31.21
CA GLU A 79 -4.50 2.16 32.44
C GLU A 79 -4.35 0.65 32.73
N SER A 80 -5.12 -0.21 32.06
CA SER A 80 -5.09 -1.66 32.19
C SER A 80 -3.89 -2.34 31.50
N THR A 81 -3.11 -1.66 30.64
CA THR A 81 -1.91 -2.27 30.01
C THR A 81 -0.65 -2.18 30.88
N LYS A 82 -0.81 -2.42 32.18
CA LYS A 82 0.21 -3.08 32.99
C LYS A 82 0.00 -4.59 33.06
N LEU A 83 -0.70 -5.19 32.08
CA LEU A 83 -0.92 -6.64 32.07
C LEU A 83 0.40 -7.44 32.08
N LEU A 84 1.53 -6.82 31.70
CA LEU A 84 2.84 -7.47 31.60
C LEU A 84 4.02 -6.65 32.17
N SER A 85 3.86 -5.34 32.37
CA SER A 85 4.94 -4.51 32.92
C SER A 85 4.90 -4.54 34.47
N GLY A 86 5.41 -5.62 35.05
CA GLY A 86 5.55 -5.78 36.49
C GLY A 86 5.21 -7.15 37.05
N VAL A 87 4.79 -8.09 36.21
CA VAL A 87 4.67 -9.50 36.61
C VAL A 87 5.98 -10.17 36.20
N GLU A 88 6.90 -10.35 37.15
CA GLU A 88 7.94 -11.35 36.98
C GLU A 88 7.23 -12.69 36.81
N PHE A 89 7.27 -13.24 35.59
CA PHE A 89 6.63 -14.51 35.30
C PHE A 89 7.27 -15.58 36.18
N CYS A 90 6.47 -16.19 37.06
CA CYS A 90 6.97 -17.24 37.95
C CYS A 90 7.64 -18.39 37.17
N SER A 91 7.16 -18.70 35.96
CA SER A 91 7.68 -19.82 35.16
C SER A 91 9.09 -19.62 34.59
N SER A 92 9.60 -18.38 34.51
CA SER A 92 10.84 -18.11 33.78
C SER A 92 12.11 -18.60 34.51
N ASN A 93 12.05 -18.77 35.83
CA ASN A 93 13.17 -19.27 36.65
C ASN A 93 12.79 -20.37 37.66
N ASP A 94 11.50 -20.65 37.89
CA ASP A 94 11.08 -21.64 38.90
C ASP A 94 10.86 -23.04 38.30
N THR A 95 11.96 -23.81 38.18
CA THR A 95 11.89 -25.20 37.73
C THR A 95 11.10 -26.09 38.70
N ILE A 96 10.96 -25.69 39.96
CA ILE A 96 10.22 -26.44 40.99
C ILE A 96 8.72 -26.33 40.70
N PHE A 97 8.23 -25.15 40.30
CA PHE A 97 6.84 -24.99 39.87
C PHE A 97 6.54 -25.84 38.63
N SER A 98 7.43 -25.82 37.62
CA SER A 98 7.22 -26.63 36.41
C SER A 98 7.20 -28.13 36.71
N ASP A 99 8.12 -28.61 37.54
CA ASP A 99 8.17 -30.02 37.95
C ASP A 99 6.94 -30.42 38.79
N TRP A 100 6.49 -29.54 39.71
CA TRP A 100 5.27 -29.74 40.49
C TRP A 100 4.02 -29.75 39.61
N TRP A 101 3.88 -28.80 38.69
CA TRP A 101 2.76 -28.71 37.75
C TRP A 101 2.63 -29.96 36.88
N VAL A 102 3.77 -30.46 36.38
CA VAL A 102 3.82 -31.70 35.59
C VAL A 102 3.52 -32.93 36.46
N ALA A 103 3.97 -32.96 37.71
CA ALA A 103 3.78 -34.08 38.63
C ALA A 103 2.37 -34.18 39.22
N ALA A 104 1.75 -33.05 39.56
CA ALA A 104 0.41 -32.98 40.14
C ALA A 104 -0.65 -33.44 39.14
N GLY A 105 -0.45 -33.13 37.85
CA GLY A 105 -1.48 -33.33 36.82
C GLY A 105 -2.57 -32.27 36.97
N SER A 106 -3.05 -31.74 35.86
CA SER A 106 -3.83 -30.49 35.88
C SER A 106 -5.14 -30.52 36.68
N SER A 107 -5.73 -31.69 36.90
CA SER A 107 -6.98 -31.80 37.65
C SER A 107 -6.80 -31.67 39.16
N SER A 108 -5.66 -32.09 39.71
CA SER A 108 -5.41 -32.03 41.16
C SER A 108 -5.11 -30.61 41.61
N VAL A 109 -4.47 -29.81 40.76
CA VAL A 109 -4.12 -28.41 41.06
C VAL A 109 -5.37 -27.57 41.33
N TYR A 110 -6.45 -27.77 40.57
CA TYR A 110 -7.72 -27.09 40.85
C TYR A 110 -8.33 -27.55 42.18
N GLU A 111 -8.30 -28.85 42.48
CA GLU A 111 -8.82 -29.40 43.73
C GLU A 111 -8.01 -28.86 44.92
N ASP A 112 -6.69 -28.84 44.83
CA ASP A 112 -5.78 -28.36 45.89
C ASP A 112 -5.94 -26.85 46.14
N ILE A 113 -6.09 -26.04 45.09
CA ILE A 113 -6.35 -24.60 45.21
C ILE A 113 -7.72 -24.34 45.84
N ILE A 114 -8.75 -25.05 45.37
CA ILE A 114 -10.11 -24.89 45.86
C ILE A 114 -10.19 -25.36 47.32
N ASP A 115 -9.55 -26.48 47.68
CA ASP A 115 -9.48 -26.97 49.05
C ASP A 115 -8.78 -25.96 49.97
N CYS A 116 -7.66 -25.37 49.54
CA CYS A 116 -7.00 -24.30 50.29
C CYS A 116 -7.86 -23.03 50.39
N ALA A 117 -8.57 -22.67 49.33
CA ALA A 117 -9.47 -21.52 49.33
C ALA A 117 -10.69 -21.76 50.23
N ASP A 118 -11.27 -22.95 50.21
CA ASP A 118 -12.38 -23.36 51.06
C ASP A 118 -11.96 -23.39 52.53
N ASP A 119 -10.80 -23.96 52.85
CA ASP A 119 -10.28 -23.94 54.23
C ASP A 119 -9.94 -22.51 54.70
N TYR A 120 -9.50 -21.63 53.80
CA TYR A 120 -9.29 -20.20 54.09
C TYR A 120 -10.61 -19.43 54.30
N ILE A 121 -11.61 -19.65 53.43
CA ILE A 121 -12.93 -19.01 53.50
C ILE A 121 -13.72 -19.49 54.73
N LEU A 122 -13.57 -20.76 55.11
CA LEU A 122 -14.24 -21.38 56.25
C LEU A 122 -13.46 -21.24 57.57
N ALA A 123 -12.38 -20.45 57.62
CA ALA A 123 -11.52 -20.26 58.77
C ALA A 123 -12.14 -19.42 59.92
N ASP A 124 -13.46 -19.51 60.12
CA ASP A 124 -14.11 -18.97 61.31
C ASP A 124 -14.11 -20.05 62.42
N GLU A 125 -13.40 -19.73 63.52
CA GLU A 125 -13.37 -20.45 64.82
C GLU A 125 -12.53 -21.75 64.99
N GLY A 126 -11.38 -21.89 64.31
CA GLY A 126 -10.27 -22.67 64.87
C GLY A 126 -9.70 -23.85 64.07
N LYS A 127 -9.47 -23.67 62.76
CA LYS A 127 -8.64 -24.57 61.93
C LYS A 127 -7.19 -24.07 61.76
N GLU A 128 -6.35 -24.95 61.23
CA GLU A 128 -4.88 -25.04 61.39
C GLU A 128 -4.03 -24.02 60.60
N PHE A 129 -4.61 -23.26 59.66
CA PHE A 129 -3.84 -22.40 58.73
C PHE A 129 -4.23 -20.92 58.87
N SER A 130 -3.24 -20.05 59.13
CA SER A 130 -3.43 -18.60 59.36
C SER A 130 -3.36 -17.74 58.09
N ASP A 131 -2.79 -18.27 57.01
CA ASP A 131 -2.66 -17.60 55.72
C ASP A 131 -2.55 -18.63 54.58
N LEU A 132 -2.87 -18.18 53.36
CA LEU A 132 -2.86 -18.99 52.14
C LEU A 132 -1.45 -19.54 51.82
N GLU A 133 -0.41 -18.78 52.14
CA GLU A 133 0.97 -19.22 51.99
C GLU A 133 1.25 -20.48 52.81
N THR A 134 0.82 -20.51 54.08
CA THR A 134 0.98 -21.68 54.94
C THR A 134 0.18 -22.87 54.41
N CYS A 135 -0.99 -22.67 53.81
CA CYS A 135 -1.79 -23.74 53.20
C CYS A 135 -1.09 -24.36 51.99
N LEU A 136 -0.61 -23.53 51.06
CA LEU A 136 0.10 -23.98 49.86
C LEU A 136 1.44 -24.65 50.19
N ARG A 137 2.15 -24.16 51.21
CA ARG A 137 3.41 -24.74 51.70
C ARG A 137 3.21 -25.93 52.64
N ALA A 138 1.99 -26.22 53.09
CA ALA A 138 1.72 -27.33 53.99
C ALA A 138 2.01 -28.68 53.31
N GLU A 139 2.27 -29.69 54.13
CA GLU A 139 2.70 -31.04 53.74
C GLU A 139 1.72 -31.77 52.79
N ALA A 140 0.49 -31.25 52.62
CA ALA A 140 -0.54 -31.80 51.73
C ALA A 140 -0.32 -31.49 50.24
N ILE A 141 0.14 -30.28 49.89
CA ILE A 141 0.30 -29.83 48.48
C ILE A 141 1.79 -29.87 48.07
N GLY A 142 2.71 -29.74 49.04
CA GLY A 142 4.15 -29.93 48.84
C GLY A 142 4.81 -28.85 47.97
N TYR A 143 4.15 -27.71 47.77
CA TYR A 143 4.64 -26.65 46.90
C TYR A 143 5.81 -25.88 47.55
N GLN A 144 6.99 -25.94 46.92
CA GLN A 144 8.23 -25.26 47.39
C GLN A 144 8.66 -24.09 46.49
N GLY A 145 7.79 -23.61 45.61
CA GLY A 145 8.17 -22.56 44.66
C GLY A 145 8.38 -21.18 45.29
N GLY A 146 8.82 -20.24 44.45
CA GLY A 146 9.19 -18.88 44.82
C GLY A 146 8.01 -18.05 45.35
N GLU A 147 8.31 -17.01 46.13
CA GLU A 147 7.29 -16.08 46.67
C GLU A 147 6.43 -15.43 45.57
N GLU A 148 6.96 -15.24 44.37
CA GLU A 148 6.26 -14.67 43.21
C GLU A 148 5.07 -15.52 42.75
N CYS A 149 5.20 -16.85 42.73
CA CYS A 149 4.08 -17.72 42.38
C CYS A 149 2.99 -17.69 43.44
N ILE A 150 3.36 -17.57 44.71
CA ILE A 150 2.41 -17.53 45.82
C ILE A 150 1.52 -16.29 45.71
N LEU A 151 2.06 -15.17 45.23
CA LEU A 151 1.28 -13.97 44.91
C LEU A 151 0.27 -14.22 43.80
N CYS A 152 0.63 -14.95 42.74
CA CYS A 152 -0.31 -15.35 41.69
C CYS A 152 -1.47 -16.17 42.23
N TYR A 153 -1.19 -17.16 43.09
CA TYR A 153 -2.22 -17.96 43.76
C TYR A 153 -3.09 -17.10 44.68
N GLN A 154 -2.49 -16.15 45.39
CA GLN A 154 -3.21 -15.24 46.26
C GLN A 154 -4.17 -14.35 45.48
N ASP A 155 -3.77 -13.85 44.31
CA ASP A 155 -4.66 -13.08 43.44
C ASP A 155 -5.83 -13.93 42.90
N TYR A 156 -5.59 -15.20 42.57
CA TYR A 156 -6.67 -16.12 42.19
C TYR A 156 -7.66 -16.35 43.33
N VAL A 157 -7.17 -16.62 44.54
CA VAL A 157 -8.01 -16.83 45.73
C VAL A 157 -8.75 -15.55 46.13
N ASN A 158 -8.10 -14.38 46.02
CA ASN A 158 -8.74 -13.08 46.23
C ASN A 158 -9.88 -12.86 45.22
N CYS A 159 -9.69 -13.20 43.94
CA CYS A 159 -10.74 -13.15 42.94
C CYS A 159 -11.89 -14.13 43.24
N ALA A 160 -11.57 -15.36 43.63
CA ALA A 160 -12.56 -16.38 43.96
C ALA A 160 -13.39 -16.01 45.21
N SER A 161 -12.75 -15.38 46.19
CA SER A 161 -13.37 -14.94 47.46
C SER A 161 -13.96 -13.53 47.45
N ALA A 162 -13.73 -12.74 46.39
CA ALA A 162 -14.35 -11.44 46.24
C ALA A 162 -15.86 -11.55 45.94
N SER A 163 -16.62 -10.56 46.41
CA SER A 163 -18.06 -10.53 46.22
C SER A 163 -18.43 -10.41 44.73
N SER A 164 -19.61 -10.90 44.33
CA SER A 164 -20.04 -10.80 42.92
C SER A 164 -20.21 -9.35 42.45
N GLU A 165 -20.43 -8.40 43.36
CA GLU A 165 -20.51 -6.96 43.07
C GLU A 165 -19.14 -6.34 42.77
N GLU A 166 -18.07 -6.90 43.32
CA GLU A 166 -16.66 -6.53 43.05
C GLU A 166 -16.05 -7.33 41.88
N GLY A 167 -16.87 -8.13 41.19
CA GLY A 167 -16.44 -8.95 40.07
C GLY A 167 -15.95 -10.35 40.45
N GLY A 168 -15.98 -10.74 41.72
CA GLY A 168 -15.52 -12.07 42.18
C GLY A 168 -16.57 -13.18 42.10
N CYS A 169 -16.18 -14.36 42.62
CA CYS A 169 -16.97 -15.60 42.51
C CYS A 169 -17.51 -16.13 43.85
N LEU A 170 -17.44 -15.34 44.92
CA LEU A 170 -17.77 -15.77 46.27
C LEU A 170 -19.17 -16.39 46.38
N ASN A 171 -20.18 -15.79 45.76
CA ASN A 171 -21.56 -16.29 45.87
C ASN A 171 -21.74 -17.67 45.23
N SER A 172 -21.07 -17.93 44.11
CA SER A 172 -21.13 -19.22 43.41
C SER A 172 -20.33 -20.29 44.16
N CYS A 173 -19.15 -19.94 44.65
CA CYS A 173 -18.26 -20.86 45.35
C CYS A 173 -18.72 -21.14 46.79
N PHE A 174 -19.23 -20.14 47.50
CA PHE A 174 -19.86 -20.33 48.80
C PHE A 174 -21.10 -21.22 48.71
N ALA A 175 -21.91 -21.07 47.65
CA ALA A 175 -23.06 -21.95 47.43
C ALA A 175 -22.62 -23.41 47.18
N ALA A 176 -21.53 -23.61 46.45
CA ALA A 176 -20.93 -24.93 46.26
C ALA A 176 -20.46 -25.54 47.58
N ALA A 177 -19.72 -24.78 48.40
CA ALA A 177 -19.18 -25.22 49.68
C ALA A 177 -20.27 -25.53 50.72
N VAL A 178 -21.32 -24.71 50.80
CA VAL A 178 -22.37 -24.83 51.82
C VAL A 178 -23.47 -25.82 51.45
N PHE A 179 -23.97 -25.77 50.22
CA PHE A 179 -25.12 -26.58 49.82
C PHE A 179 -24.70 -27.93 49.23
N GLY A 180 -23.48 -28.02 48.70
CA GLY A 180 -22.97 -29.21 48.04
C GLY A 180 -23.76 -29.55 46.77
N GLY A 181 -23.07 -30.11 45.78
CA GLY A 181 -23.72 -30.65 44.58
C GLY A 181 -23.07 -30.18 43.29
N ALA A 182 -23.20 -31.06 42.29
CA ALA A 182 -22.70 -30.92 40.94
C ALA A 182 -22.92 -29.53 40.33
N ASP A 183 -24.16 -29.04 40.41
CA ASP A 183 -24.58 -27.84 39.70
C ASP A 183 -24.04 -26.57 40.36
N GLU A 184 -23.95 -26.53 41.69
CA GLU A 184 -23.37 -25.39 42.40
C GLU A 184 -21.84 -25.37 42.24
N TYR A 185 -21.20 -26.54 42.26
CA TYR A 185 -19.77 -26.66 41.97
C TYR A 185 -19.44 -26.24 40.53
N ALA A 186 -20.23 -26.68 39.54
CA ALA A 186 -20.05 -26.27 38.15
C ALA A 186 -20.23 -24.76 37.96
N LYS A 187 -21.13 -24.11 38.71
CA LYS A 187 -21.26 -22.63 38.68
C LYS A 187 -20.07 -21.93 39.32
N CYS A 188 -19.49 -22.49 40.37
CA CYS A 188 -18.25 -21.97 40.95
C CYS A 188 -17.11 -22.08 39.94
N VAL A 189 -16.88 -23.27 39.38
CA VAL A 189 -15.84 -23.51 38.36
C VAL A 189 -16.05 -22.64 37.12
N ALA A 190 -17.29 -22.53 36.61
CA ALA A 190 -17.57 -21.66 35.48
C ALA A 190 -17.26 -20.19 35.80
N CYS A 191 -17.59 -19.73 37.01
CA CYS A 191 -17.27 -18.37 37.43
C CYS A 191 -15.75 -18.15 37.55
N THR A 192 -15.03 -19.07 38.20
CA THR A 192 -13.57 -18.91 38.40
C THR A 192 -12.81 -19.04 37.10
N VAL A 193 -13.23 -19.93 36.19
CA VAL A 193 -12.66 -20.05 34.83
C VAL A 193 -12.95 -18.79 34.02
N GLU A 194 -14.16 -18.24 34.07
CA GLU A 194 -14.51 -17.05 33.30
C GLU A 194 -13.83 -15.78 33.83
N LYS A 195 -13.74 -15.62 35.16
CA LYS A 195 -13.36 -14.35 35.79
C LYS A 195 -11.97 -14.33 36.42
N CYS A 196 -11.50 -15.46 36.95
CA CYS A 196 -10.27 -15.51 37.74
C CYS A 196 -9.11 -16.17 36.98
N ASN A 197 -9.36 -17.17 36.13
CA ASN A 197 -8.32 -17.84 35.35
C ASN A 197 -7.52 -16.89 34.44
N PRO A 198 -8.11 -15.92 33.70
CA PRO A 198 -7.32 -15.10 32.78
C PRO A 198 -6.18 -14.35 33.47
N ASN A 199 -6.44 -13.79 34.66
CA ASN A 199 -5.40 -13.10 35.43
C ASN A 199 -4.39 -14.09 36.02
N PHE A 200 -4.84 -15.26 36.44
CA PHE A 200 -3.98 -16.29 37.02
C PHE A 200 -3.06 -16.93 35.98
N GLU A 201 -3.57 -17.30 34.80
CA GLU A 201 -2.81 -17.86 33.68
C GLU A 201 -1.75 -16.89 33.16
N VAL A 202 -2.09 -15.60 33.08
CA VAL A 202 -1.13 -14.52 32.78
C VAL A 202 -0.04 -14.46 33.85
N CYS A 203 -0.41 -14.63 35.13
CA CYS A 203 0.54 -14.57 36.25
C CYS A 203 1.50 -15.77 36.29
N ILE A 204 0.98 -16.99 36.11
CA ILE A 204 1.79 -18.22 36.14
C ILE A 204 2.51 -18.51 34.82
N GLY A 205 2.06 -17.92 33.71
CA GLY A 205 2.63 -18.13 32.36
C GLY A 205 2.29 -19.49 31.75
N TYR A 206 1.24 -20.16 32.23
CA TYR A 206 0.72 -21.42 31.72
C TYR A 206 -0.79 -21.29 31.55
N SER A 207 -1.34 -21.80 30.45
CA SER A 207 -2.78 -21.99 30.35
C SER A 207 -3.20 -23.10 31.30
N MET A 208 -4.24 -22.83 32.09
CA MET A 208 -4.89 -23.92 32.80
C MET A 208 -5.61 -24.73 31.72
N PRO A 209 -5.42 -26.05 31.67
CA PRO A 209 -6.20 -26.85 30.75
C PRO A 209 -7.67 -26.69 31.10
N ASP A 210 -8.51 -26.76 30.07
CA ASP A 210 -9.95 -26.78 30.24
C ASP A 210 -10.29 -27.79 31.35
N PRO A 211 -11.14 -27.41 32.33
CA PRO A 211 -11.61 -28.39 33.30
C PRO A 211 -12.13 -29.58 32.50
N PRO A 212 -11.65 -30.81 32.77
CA PRO A 212 -11.87 -31.93 31.87
C PRO A 212 -13.37 -32.02 31.49
N ASP A 213 -13.66 -32.22 30.20
CA ASP A 213 -15.03 -32.37 29.64
C ASP A 213 -15.87 -33.41 30.41
N GLU A 214 -15.17 -34.30 31.12
CA GLU A 214 -15.66 -35.32 32.02
C GLU A 214 -15.05 -35.11 33.42
N PHE A 215 -15.25 -33.93 34.04
CA PHE A 215 -15.13 -33.81 35.49
C PHE A 215 -16.15 -34.78 36.08
N ASP A 216 -15.68 -35.88 36.67
CA ASP A 216 -16.48 -37.08 36.91
C ASP A 216 -17.42 -36.90 38.12
N VAL A 217 -18.44 -36.09 37.90
CA VAL A 217 -19.52 -35.82 38.85
C VAL A 217 -20.33 -37.09 39.14
N ARG A 218 -20.10 -38.22 38.43
CA ARG A 218 -20.63 -39.53 38.82
C ARG A 218 -19.67 -40.77 38.87
N ARG A 219 -18.37 -40.63 39.17
CA ARG A 219 -17.65 -41.34 40.26
C ARG A 219 -18.10 -40.77 41.60
N ALA A 220 -18.56 -39.52 41.59
CA ALA A 220 -19.31 -38.89 42.67
C ALA A 220 -20.84 -39.16 42.68
N LEU A 221 -21.38 -40.16 41.96
CA LEU A 221 -22.77 -40.72 42.08
C LEU A 221 -23.20 -41.67 40.90
N ARG A 222 -22.38 -42.64 40.48
CA ARG A 222 -22.71 -43.92 39.79
C ARG A 222 -24.04 -44.01 38.98
N ASP A 223 -23.91 -44.21 37.66
CA ASP A 223 -24.92 -44.72 36.70
C ASP A 223 -26.12 -43.82 36.30
N GLY A 224 -26.02 -43.22 35.09
CA GLY A 224 -27.02 -43.48 34.03
C GLY A 224 -27.73 -42.30 33.34
N ARG A 225 -27.17 -41.84 32.19
CA ARG A 225 -27.82 -41.27 30.96
C ARG A 225 -28.74 -40.03 31.13
N THR A 226 -28.69 -38.95 30.33
CA THR A 226 -28.12 -38.60 29.01
C THR A 226 -28.04 -37.07 28.95
N LEU A 227 -26.92 -36.51 28.48
CA LEU A 227 -26.78 -35.08 28.18
C LEU A 227 -27.03 -34.81 26.69
N ARG A 228 -27.66 -33.67 26.40
CA ARG A 228 -27.84 -33.16 25.04
C ARG A 228 -27.46 -31.68 24.97
N SER A 229 -26.73 -31.38 23.90
CA SER A 229 -26.63 -30.11 23.17
C SER A 229 -25.55 -29.11 23.59
N THR A 230 -24.39 -29.32 22.97
CA THR A 230 -23.28 -28.40 22.66
C THR A 230 -23.71 -27.23 21.76
N GLU A 231 -24.67 -26.42 22.20
CA GLU A 231 -25.09 -25.19 21.47
C GLU A 231 -24.56 -23.90 22.13
N GLY A 232 -24.03 -23.97 23.36
CA GLY A 232 -23.54 -22.81 24.11
C GLY A 232 -22.16 -22.31 23.68
N ALA A 233 -21.21 -23.24 23.45
CA ALA A 233 -19.84 -22.90 23.09
C ALA A 233 -19.68 -22.36 21.65
N ARG A 234 -20.67 -22.57 20.78
CA ARG A 234 -20.66 -22.02 19.41
C ARG A 234 -21.19 -20.58 19.32
N LYS A 235 -21.76 -20.04 20.41
CA LYS A 235 -22.31 -18.68 20.45
C LYS A 235 -21.38 -17.64 21.07
N LEU A 236 -20.33 -18.04 21.79
CA LEU A 236 -19.28 -17.12 22.27
C LEU A 236 -18.15 -16.88 21.25
N ALA A 237 -18.05 -17.71 20.20
CA ALA A 237 -17.18 -17.43 19.05
C ALA A 237 -17.85 -16.51 18.01
N SER A 238 -19.00 -15.91 18.34
CA SER A 238 -19.80 -15.05 17.46
C SER A 238 -20.17 -13.72 18.10
N ASP A 239 -19.30 -13.18 18.95
CA ASP A 239 -19.49 -11.84 19.52
C ASP A 239 -18.99 -10.74 18.56
N PRO A 240 -19.62 -9.55 18.62
CA PRO A 240 -19.52 -8.47 17.63
C PRO A 240 -18.09 -7.91 17.52
N PRO A 241 -17.75 -7.16 16.45
CA PRO A 241 -16.39 -6.73 16.18
C PRO A 241 -15.77 -6.07 17.41
N GLU A 242 -14.69 -6.66 17.89
CA GLU A 242 -13.78 -6.09 18.87
C GLU A 242 -13.58 -4.61 18.55
N GLN A 243 -13.85 -3.74 19.53
CA GLN A 243 -13.61 -2.31 19.35
C GLN A 243 -12.12 -2.11 19.06
N LEU A 244 -11.80 -1.68 17.84
CA LEU A 244 -10.43 -1.42 17.43
C LEU A 244 -10.00 -0.03 17.89
N TYR A 245 -8.89 0.04 18.62
CA TYR A 245 -8.30 1.25 19.14
C TYR A 245 -7.21 1.76 18.19
N VAL A 246 -7.10 3.08 18.08
CA VAL A 246 -6.02 3.72 17.31
C VAL A 246 -4.71 3.58 18.08
N VAL A 247 -3.80 2.80 17.53
CA VAL A 247 -2.51 2.48 18.13
C VAL A 247 -1.40 3.36 17.58
N TYR A 248 -1.44 3.62 16.27
CA TYR A 248 -0.44 4.46 15.62
C TYR A 248 -1.09 5.32 14.55
N GLU A 249 -0.78 6.60 14.53
CA GLU A 249 -1.24 7.49 13.48
C GLU A 249 -0.08 7.99 12.61
N ILE A 250 -0.33 8.01 11.30
CA ILE A 250 0.62 8.32 10.26
C ILE A 250 0.13 9.57 9.52
N SER A 251 0.90 10.65 9.62
CA SER A 251 0.73 11.88 8.85
C SER A 251 1.94 12.09 7.95
N PHE A 252 1.81 12.87 6.88
CA PHE A 252 2.89 13.11 5.92
C PHE A 252 4.19 13.60 6.58
N ILE A 253 4.11 14.63 7.43
CA ILE A 253 5.29 15.21 8.11
C ILE A 253 5.90 14.20 9.08
N LYS A 254 5.07 13.45 9.81
CA LYS A 254 5.52 12.43 10.75
C LYS A 254 6.21 11.28 10.01
N SER A 255 5.65 10.80 8.90
CA SER A 255 6.28 9.77 8.07
C SER A 255 7.66 10.17 7.55
N ILE A 256 7.84 11.44 7.14
CA ILE A 256 9.17 11.92 6.72
C ILE A 256 10.15 11.89 7.88
N LYS A 257 9.72 12.34 9.06
CA LYS A 257 10.55 12.35 10.26
C LYS A 257 10.91 10.93 10.69
N ASP A 258 9.93 10.03 10.76
CA ASP A 258 10.13 8.64 11.17
C ASP A 258 11.03 7.89 10.17
N ALA A 259 10.86 8.11 8.87
CA ALA A 259 11.73 7.54 7.84
C ALA A 259 13.16 8.10 7.90
N TRP A 260 13.32 9.38 8.26
CA TRP A 260 14.63 9.98 8.46
C TRP A 260 15.33 9.42 9.71
N ASP A 261 14.60 9.37 10.82
CA ASP A 261 15.11 8.92 12.12
C ASP A 261 15.43 7.41 12.12
N SER A 262 14.74 6.61 11.30
CA SER A 262 15.03 5.17 11.09
C SER A 262 16.20 4.91 10.11
N GLY A 263 16.79 5.96 9.53
CA GLY A 263 17.87 5.84 8.54
C GLY A 263 17.41 5.45 7.13
N ALA A 264 16.10 5.38 6.87
CA ALA A 264 15.49 5.18 5.55
C ALA A 264 15.50 6.48 4.72
N TYR A 265 16.68 7.08 4.55
CA TYR A 265 16.86 8.38 3.88
C TYR A 265 16.31 8.39 2.45
N GLY A 266 16.38 7.24 1.75
CA GLY A 266 15.87 7.10 0.38
C GLY A 266 14.37 7.38 0.31
N VAL A 267 13.59 6.76 1.20
CA VAL A 267 12.13 6.97 1.31
C VAL A 267 11.82 8.39 1.74
N ALA A 268 12.52 8.91 2.76
CA ALA A 268 12.28 10.26 3.25
C ALA A 268 12.48 11.31 2.13
N ILE A 269 13.56 11.18 1.35
CA ILE A 269 13.83 12.05 0.19
C ILE A 269 12.78 11.86 -0.90
N LEU A 270 12.43 10.61 -1.21
CA LEU A 270 11.45 10.30 -2.26
C LEU A 270 10.07 10.87 -1.92
N LEU A 271 9.58 10.67 -0.69
CA LEU A 271 8.32 11.22 -0.19
C LEU A 271 8.34 12.75 -0.22
N THR A 272 9.43 13.36 0.27
CA THR A 272 9.57 14.82 0.27
C THR A 272 9.56 15.40 -1.15
N LEU A 273 10.25 14.76 -2.10
CA LEU A 273 10.33 15.26 -3.48
C LEU A 273 9.05 14.98 -4.27
N LEU A 274 8.52 13.75 -4.25
CA LEU A 274 7.41 13.35 -5.11
C LEU A 274 6.03 13.70 -4.56
N SER A 275 5.84 13.70 -3.24
CA SER A 275 4.58 14.05 -2.58
C SER A 275 4.61 15.48 -2.04
N GLY A 276 5.75 15.92 -1.50
CA GLY A 276 5.94 17.29 -1.04
C GLY A 276 6.12 18.29 -2.18
N VAL A 277 7.30 18.30 -2.81
CA VAL A 277 7.72 19.39 -3.72
C VAL A 277 7.05 19.32 -5.09
N TRP A 278 6.98 18.13 -5.68
CA TRP A 278 6.55 17.92 -7.06
C TRP A 278 5.12 18.41 -7.34
N PRO A 279 4.09 18.14 -6.52
CA PRO A 279 2.73 18.58 -6.80
C PRO A 279 2.59 20.11 -6.82
N TYR A 280 3.32 20.83 -5.95
CA TYR A 280 3.34 22.30 -5.98
C TYR A 280 4.14 22.84 -7.16
N ALA A 281 5.31 22.24 -7.46
CA ALA A 281 6.12 22.63 -8.61
C ALA A 281 5.32 22.48 -9.91
N LYS A 282 4.55 21.39 -10.05
CA LYS A 282 3.68 21.17 -11.20
C LYS A 282 2.58 22.21 -11.32
N ASN A 283 1.85 22.50 -10.24
CA ASN A 283 0.82 23.56 -10.24
C ASN A 283 1.42 24.92 -10.64
N LEU A 284 2.63 25.24 -10.15
CA LEU A 284 3.34 26.46 -10.54
C LEU A 284 3.73 26.47 -12.02
N ILE A 285 4.24 25.35 -12.56
CA ILE A 285 4.60 25.25 -13.99
C ILE A 285 3.34 25.41 -14.86
N MET A 286 2.21 24.79 -14.48
CA MET A 286 0.94 24.97 -15.17
C MET A 286 0.48 26.43 -15.14
N LEU A 287 0.54 27.08 -13.97
CA LEU A 287 0.21 28.50 -13.82
C LEU A 287 1.07 29.37 -14.75
N VAL A 288 2.38 29.12 -14.76
CA VAL A 288 3.33 29.84 -15.63
C VAL A 288 3.04 29.56 -17.11
N ALA A 289 2.77 28.31 -17.49
CA ALA A 289 2.43 27.96 -18.88
C ALA A 289 1.14 28.64 -19.36
N TRP A 290 0.20 28.91 -18.46
CA TRP A 290 -1.07 29.58 -18.74
C TRP A 290 -0.90 31.09 -18.94
N PHE A 291 -0.24 31.77 -18.01
CA PHE A 291 -0.18 33.23 -17.98
C PHE A 291 1.02 33.83 -18.71
N VAL A 292 2.17 33.15 -18.74
CA VAL A 292 3.39 33.69 -19.35
C VAL A 292 3.35 33.48 -20.87
N PRO A 293 3.60 34.53 -21.67
CA PRO A 293 3.71 34.38 -23.11
C PRO A 293 4.94 33.52 -23.46
N MET A 294 4.71 32.44 -24.19
CA MET A 294 5.74 31.49 -24.64
C MET A 294 5.57 31.24 -26.13
N THR A 295 6.60 30.70 -26.77
CA THR A 295 6.47 30.16 -28.12
C THR A 295 5.65 28.87 -28.09
N THR A 296 4.90 28.60 -29.16
CA THR A 296 4.04 27.42 -29.32
C THR A 296 4.81 26.12 -29.06
N ALA A 297 6.00 25.98 -29.67
CA ALA A 297 6.85 24.80 -29.49
C ALA A 297 7.30 24.58 -28.03
N ARG A 298 7.70 25.67 -27.34
CA ARG A 298 8.16 25.58 -25.94
C ARG A 298 7.01 25.21 -25.01
N ARG A 299 5.84 25.83 -25.19
CA ARG A 299 4.65 25.52 -24.39
C ARG A 299 4.20 24.08 -24.60
N SER A 300 4.15 23.60 -25.85
CA SER A 300 3.83 22.21 -26.18
C SER A 300 4.77 21.24 -25.46
N THR A 301 6.08 21.48 -25.55
CA THR A 301 7.09 20.65 -24.88
C THR A 301 6.89 20.65 -23.35
N VAL A 302 6.71 21.82 -22.74
CA VAL A 302 6.51 21.96 -21.30
C VAL A 302 5.26 21.22 -20.85
N LEU A 303 4.11 21.45 -21.50
CA LEU A 303 2.85 20.80 -21.12
C LEU A 303 2.91 19.29 -21.32
N LYS A 304 3.51 18.81 -22.42
CA LYS A 304 3.66 17.38 -22.70
C LYS A 304 4.56 16.68 -21.68
N VAL A 305 5.72 17.26 -21.36
CA VAL A 305 6.61 16.70 -20.33
C VAL A 305 5.91 16.72 -18.97
N LEU A 306 5.21 17.80 -18.65
CA LEU A 306 4.51 17.96 -17.39
C LEU A 306 3.38 16.93 -17.22
N THR A 307 2.57 16.67 -18.25
CA THR A 307 1.50 15.67 -18.16
C THR A 307 2.05 14.24 -18.09
N ARG A 308 3.17 13.94 -18.75
CA ARG A 308 3.83 12.62 -18.63
C ARG A 308 4.46 12.40 -17.26
N LEU A 309 5.02 13.44 -16.64
CA LEU A 309 5.59 13.36 -15.29
C LEU A 309 4.54 13.50 -14.18
N ALA A 310 3.33 13.95 -14.50
CA ALA A 310 2.25 14.16 -13.52
C ALA A 310 1.86 12.88 -12.77
N LYS A 311 1.82 11.74 -13.45
CA LYS A 311 1.38 10.46 -12.87
C LYS A 311 2.25 9.98 -11.71
N TRP A 312 3.50 10.44 -11.62
CA TRP A 312 4.42 10.12 -10.53
C TRP A 312 3.98 10.70 -9.17
N SER A 313 3.04 11.67 -9.17
CA SER A 313 2.38 12.11 -7.93
C SER A 313 1.50 11.04 -7.28
N LEU A 314 1.10 10.00 -8.02
CA LEU A 314 0.34 8.85 -7.48
C LEU A 314 1.22 7.85 -6.71
N LEU A 315 2.55 8.02 -6.71
CA LEU A 315 3.47 7.11 -6.03
C LEU A 315 3.13 6.97 -4.54
N ASP A 316 2.90 8.09 -3.85
CA ASP A 316 2.59 8.09 -2.42
C ASP A 316 1.24 7.41 -2.13
N VAL A 317 0.24 7.65 -2.99
CA VAL A 317 -1.06 6.96 -2.91
C VAL A 317 -0.88 5.45 -3.04
N PHE A 318 -0.05 5.01 -3.97
CA PHE A 318 0.19 3.58 -4.19
C PHE A 318 0.99 2.94 -3.06
N VAL A 319 2.00 3.63 -2.50
CA VAL A 319 2.72 3.18 -1.30
C VAL A 319 1.72 2.99 -0.14
N VAL A 320 0.85 3.97 0.12
CA VAL A 320 -0.16 3.83 1.19
C VAL A 320 -1.14 2.69 0.92
N VAL A 321 -1.58 2.47 -0.33
CA VAL A 321 -2.45 1.33 -0.67
C VAL A 321 -1.76 -0.01 -0.44
N ILE A 322 -0.47 -0.13 -0.79
CA ILE A 322 0.33 -1.34 -0.53
C ILE A 322 0.50 -1.54 0.97
N MET A 323 0.79 -0.49 1.73
CA MET A 323 0.88 -0.57 3.19
C MET A 323 -0.45 -0.95 3.83
N LEU A 324 -1.57 -0.39 3.37
CA LEU A 324 -2.90 -0.82 3.81
C LEU A 324 -3.04 -2.33 3.56
N ALA A 325 -2.76 -2.82 2.35
CA ALA A 325 -2.84 -4.26 2.07
C ALA A 325 -1.93 -5.11 2.98
N GLY A 326 -0.68 -4.68 3.21
CA GLY A 326 0.30 -5.40 4.02
C GLY A 326 0.02 -5.40 5.53
N PHE A 327 -0.60 -4.35 6.08
CA PHE A 327 -1.03 -4.29 7.49
C PHE A 327 -2.36 -5.02 7.70
N ARG A 328 -2.30 -6.35 7.58
CA ARG A 328 -3.33 -7.28 8.01
C ARG A 328 -2.65 -8.36 8.84
N ILE A 329 -2.58 -8.12 10.14
CA ILE A 329 -1.93 -9.04 11.07
C ILE A 329 -3.02 -9.64 11.95
N ASP A 330 -3.18 -10.94 11.86
CA ASP A 330 -4.15 -11.70 12.64
C ASP A 330 -3.39 -12.81 13.36
N LEU A 331 -2.97 -12.52 14.58
CA LEU A 331 -2.20 -13.47 15.38
C LEU A 331 -3.13 -14.13 16.39
N GLN A 332 -3.22 -15.45 16.36
CA GLN A 332 -3.98 -16.20 17.35
C GLN A 332 -3.01 -16.91 18.28
N GLY A 333 -2.86 -16.38 19.50
CA GLY A 333 -2.00 -16.95 20.53
C GLY A 333 -2.82 -17.73 21.55
N ASP A 334 -2.25 -18.84 22.05
CA ASP A 334 -2.92 -19.67 23.05
C ASP A 334 -3.00 -18.95 24.42
N VAL A 335 -2.06 -18.04 24.71
CA VAL A 335 -1.95 -17.33 25.99
C VAL A 335 -2.46 -15.89 25.93
N ILE A 336 -2.18 -15.16 24.84
CA ILE A 336 -2.50 -13.72 24.72
C ILE A 336 -3.85 -13.49 24.01
N GLY A 337 -4.54 -14.57 23.63
CA GLY A 337 -5.72 -14.50 22.78
C GLY A 337 -5.41 -14.03 21.35
N ARG A 338 -6.43 -13.55 20.65
CA ARG A 338 -6.30 -13.05 19.28
C ARG A 338 -5.81 -11.60 19.32
N ILE A 339 -4.71 -11.29 18.64
CA ILE A 339 -4.27 -9.92 18.37
C ILE A 339 -4.55 -9.61 16.91
N TYR A 340 -5.46 -8.66 16.70
CA TYR A 340 -5.83 -8.20 15.38
C TYR A 340 -5.30 -6.79 15.16
N VAL A 341 -4.48 -6.60 14.12
CA VAL A 341 -3.95 -5.29 13.71
C VAL A 341 -4.31 -5.04 12.26
N VAL A 342 -4.98 -3.90 12.01
CA VAL A 342 -5.43 -3.50 10.69
C VAL A 342 -5.13 -2.03 10.45
N ALA A 343 -4.70 -1.67 9.24
CA ALA A 343 -4.57 -0.27 8.86
C ALA A 343 -5.87 0.29 8.24
N GLU A 344 -6.23 1.51 8.62
CA GLU A 344 -7.36 2.28 8.12
C GLU A 344 -6.86 3.54 7.37
N SER A 345 -7.45 3.80 6.19
CA SER A 345 -7.22 5.04 5.44
C SER A 345 -7.95 6.23 6.08
N ARG A 346 -7.33 7.42 6.05
CA ARG A 346 -7.89 8.65 6.63
C ARG A 346 -8.09 9.75 5.57
N LEU A 347 -8.76 10.83 5.96
CA LEU A 347 -9.19 11.92 5.06
C LEU A 347 -8.08 12.55 4.22
N ALA A 348 -6.85 12.60 4.73
CA ALA A 348 -5.75 13.20 3.97
C ALA A 348 -5.39 12.42 2.71
N ILE A 349 -5.33 11.09 2.77
CA ILE A 349 -4.78 10.32 1.64
C ILE A 349 -5.73 10.30 0.44
N TYR A 350 -7.04 10.22 0.65
CA TYR A 350 -7.98 10.27 -0.47
C TYR A 350 -8.21 11.68 -1.00
N THR A 351 -8.04 12.73 -0.17
CA THR A 351 -8.01 14.12 -0.68
C THR A 351 -6.74 14.40 -1.48
N PHE A 352 -5.59 13.85 -1.06
CA PHE A 352 -4.35 13.88 -1.86
C PHE A 352 -4.52 13.16 -3.20
N CYS A 353 -5.10 11.96 -3.18
CA CYS A 353 -5.39 11.20 -4.39
C CYS A 353 -6.33 11.96 -5.33
N LEU A 354 -7.39 12.58 -4.79
CA LEU A 354 -8.30 13.42 -5.56
C LEU A 354 -7.57 14.60 -6.19
N ALA A 355 -6.68 15.28 -5.44
CA ALA A 355 -5.86 16.36 -5.95
C ALA A 355 -4.91 15.89 -7.07
N ALA A 356 -4.26 14.74 -6.91
CA ALA A 356 -3.38 14.17 -7.93
C ALA A 356 -4.13 13.83 -9.24
N ILE A 357 -5.31 13.22 -9.14
CA ILE A 357 -6.17 12.94 -10.31
C ILE A 357 -6.68 14.22 -10.95
N TRP A 358 -7.11 15.19 -10.14
CA TRP A 358 -7.54 16.50 -10.61
C TRP A 358 -6.44 17.21 -11.40
N ASP A 359 -5.22 17.16 -10.88
CA ASP A 359 -4.03 17.73 -11.49
C ASP A 359 -3.65 17.04 -12.82
N LEU A 360 -3.87 15.73 -12.95
CA LEU A 360 -3.72 15.00 -14.21
C LEU A 360 -4.76 15.46 -15.25
N VAL A 361 -6.04 15.54 -14.86
CA VAL A 361 -7.14 16.00 -15.72
C VAL A 361 -6.89 17.44 -16.18
N GLN A 362 -6.49 18.32 -15.26
CA GLN A 362 -6.22 19.71 -15.58
C GLN A 362 -5.03 19.87 -16.54
N GLY A 363 -3.96 19.10 -16.36
CA GLY A 363 -2.81 19.10 -17.26
C GLY A 363 -3.18 18.68 -18.69
N GLU A 364 -3.94 17.59 -18.85
CA GLU A 364 -4.41 17.13 -20.17
C GLU A 364 -5.41 18.09 -20.80
N TRP A 365 -6.26 18.74 -20.00
CA TRP A 365 -7.16 19.78 -20.49
C TRP A 365 -6.39 20.99 -21.03
N MET A 366 -5.40 21.49 -20.28
CA MET A 366 -4.55 22.60 -20.70
C MET A 366 -3.76 22.28 -21.97
N ARG A 367 -3.22 21.06 -22.07
CA ARG A 367 -2.54 20.57 -23.27
C ARG A 367 -3.49 20.51 -24.47
N THR A 368 -4.69 19.98 -24.28
CA THR A 368 -5.72 19.90 -25.33
C THR A 368 -6.11 21.28 -25.85
N MET A 369 -6.32 22.25 -24.96
CA MET A 369 -6.58 23.65 -25.34
C MET A 369 -5.42 24.22 -26.15
N HIS A 370 -4.18 24.03 -25.70
CA HIS A 370 -3.00 24.47 -26.42
C HIS A 370 -2.90 23.90 -27.85
N LEU A 371 -3.18 22.60 -28.02
CA LEU A 371 -3.18 21.95 -29.34
C LEU A 371 -4.27 22.49 -30.25
N ALA A 372 -5.48 22.70 -29.72
CA ALA A 372 -6.58 23.29 -30.49
C ALA A 372 -6.24 24.69 -31.01
N MET A 373 -5.51 25.49 -30.23
CA MET A 373 -5.05 26.80 -30.69
C MET A 373 -4.02 26.68 -31.81
N ALA A 374 -3.06 25.77 -31.66
CA ALA A 374 -2.01 25.55 -32.65
C ALA A 374 -2.57 25.05 -33.99
N GLU A 375 -3.68 24.29 -33.97
CA GLU A 375 -4.41 23.91 -35.19
C GLU A 375 -5.25 25.07 -35.78
N SER A 376 -5.65 26.04 -34.96
CA SER A 376 -6.52 27.14 -35.36
C SER A 376 -5.80 28.34 -35.96
N GLU A 377 -4.50 28.49 -35.73
CA GLU A 377 -3.71 29.51 -36.44
C GLU A 377 -3.66 29.06 -37.91
N PRO A 378 -4.42 29.71 -38.83
CA PRO A 378 -4.30 29.39 -40.24
C PRO A 378 -2.86 29.67 -40.60
N ASP A 379 -2.21 28.71 -41.28
CA ASP A 379 -0.88 28.87 -41.84
C ASP A 379 -0.69 30.32 -42.28
N CYS A 380 0.37 30.96 -41.78
CA CYS A 380 0.87 32.22 -42.31
C CYS A 380 0.64 32.26 -43.82
N ASP A 381 0.12 33.38 -44.32
CA ASP A 381 -0.18 33.65 -45.72
C ASP A 381 0.68 32.81 -46.67
N PRO A 382 0.12 32.18 -47.73
CA PRO A 382 0.92 31.51 -48.72
C PRO A 382 2.00 32.49 -49.15
N VAL A 383 3.25 32.21 -48.76
CA VAL A 383 4.38 33.11 -48.97
C VAL A 383 4.39 33.43 -50.44
N SER A 384 3.88 34.62 -50.76
CA SER A 384 3.89 35.13 -52.11
C SER A 384 5.36 35.33 -52.43
N SER A 385 5.84 34.56 -53.40
CA SER A 385 7.11 34.72 -54.08
C SER A 385 8.36 34.72 -53.18
N VAL A 386 9.07 33.60 -53.15
CA VAL A 386 10.45 33.44 -53.68
C VAL A 386 10.91 32.04 -53.24
N GLU A 387 10.93 31.10 -54.20
CA GLU A 387 11.80 29.91 -54.30
C GLU A 387 11.96 28.93 -53.10
N GLY A 388 11.24 29.11 -51.99
CA GLY A 388 11.27 28.22 -50.81
C GLY A 388 10.22 27.12 -50.80
N SER A 389 9.34 27.05 -51.80
CA SER A 389 8.24 26.07 -51.88
C SER A 389 8.67 24.63 -52.18
N CYS A 390 9.95 24.30 -51.98
CA CYS A 390 10.50 22.96 -52.17
C CYS A 390 11.29 22.50 -50.93
N LEU A 391 10.91 22.90 -49.72
CA LEU A 391 11.45 22.31 -48.47
C LEU A 391 10.39 21.58 -47.63
N LEU A 392 9.16 22.08 -47.56
CA LEU A 392 8.03 21.28 -47.05
C LEU A 392 7.51 20.28 -48.09
N THR A 393 7.67 20.57 -49.38
CA THR A 393 7.38 19.63 -50.48
C THR A 393 8.61 18.82 -50.89
N SER A 394 9.82 19.09 -50.39
CA SER A 394 10.97 18.16 -50.49
C SER A 394 11.20 17.31 -49.24
N ALA A 395 10.47 17.59 -48.15
CA ALA A 395 9.97 16.54 -47.28
C ALA A 395 8.85 15.72 -47.97
N THR A 396 8.77 15.70 -49.31
CA THR A 396 8.62 14.42 -49.99
C THR A 396 9.67 13.48 -49.40
N PHE A 397 9.25 12.68 -48.41
CA PHE A 397 9.54 11.25 -48.45
C PHE A 397 9.63 10.91 -49.94
N GLY A 398 10.86 10.70 -50.43
CA GLY A 398 11.11 10.61 -51.86
C GLY A 398 10.06 9.70 -52.46
N ALA A 399 9.48 10.11 -53.59
CA ALA A 399 8.36 9.43 -54.26
C ALA A 399 8.64 7.98 -54.70
N SER A 400 9.60 7.29 -54.09
CA SER A 400 9.46 5.89 -53.77
C SER A 400 8.49 5.77 -52.59
N ALA A 401 7.19 5.69 -52.92
CA ALA A 401 6.16 5.18 -52.02
C ALA A 401 6.54 3.74 -51.64
N THR A 402 7.49 3.63 -50.74
CA THR A 402 8.00 2.37 -50.26
C THR A 402 7.04 1.99 -49.13
N THR A 403 6.33 0.91 -49.39
CA THR A 403 5.37 0.32 -48.47
C THR A 403 6.01 0.20 -47.11
N CYS A 404 5.43 0.84 -46.09
CA CYS A 404 5.70 0.55 -44.68
C CYS A 404 5.89 -0.96 -44.52
N GLY A 405 7.15 -1.38 -44.35
CA GLY A 405 7.52 -2.79 -44.49
C GLY A 405 6.60 -3.61 -43.59
N SER A 406 5.84 -4.54 -44.17
CA SER A 406 4.87 -5.36 -43.42
C SER A 406 5.51 -6.00 -42.18
N CYS A 407 6.82 -6.24 -42.23
CA CYS A 407 7.64 -6.64 -41.09
C CYS A 407 7.52 -5.70 -39.88
N ALA A 408 7.75 -4.39 -40.01
CA ALA A 408 7.73 -3.47 -38.87
C ALA A 408 6.36 -3.36 -38.20
N ARG A 409 5.28 -3.40 -38.99
CA ARG A 409 3.90 -3.44 -38.46
C ARG A 409 3.62 -4.72 -37.69
N VAL A 410 4.03 -5.86 -38.25
CA VAL A 410 3.90 -7.16 -37.59
C VAL A 410 4.74 -7.18 -36.30
N THR A 411 5.97 -6.70 -36.32
CA THR A 411 6.84 -6.62 -35.14
C THR A 411 6.22 -5.77 -34.03
N HIS A 412 5.76 -4.56 -34.34
CA HIS A 412 5.15 -3.69 -33.33
C HIS A 412 3.83 -4.27 -32.78
N PHE A 413 3.01 -4.90 -33.64
CA PHE A 413 1.81 -5.60 -33.20
C PHE A 413 2.14 -6.77 -32.26
N LEU A 414 3.12 -7.60 -32.62
CA LEU A 414 3.60 -8.70 -31.77
C LEU A 414 4.18 -8.19 -30.44
N LEU A 415 4.97 -7.11 -30.46
CA LEU A 415 5.50 -6.49 -29.24
C LEU A 415 4.37 -5.96 -28.36
N SER A 416 3.32 -5.37 -28.94
CA SER A 416 2.15 -4.89 -28.18
C SER A 416 1.36 -6.05 -27.56
N LEU A 417 1.26 -7.20 -28.25
CA LEU A 417 0.64 -8.41 -27.71
C LEU A 417 1.48 -9.02 -26.57
N VAL A 418 2.80 -9.10 -26.74
CA VAL A 418 3.72 -9.57 -25.70
C VAL A 418 3.62 -8.66 -24.48
N GLN A 419 3.58 -7.35 -24.69
CA GLN A 419 3.42 -6.36 -23.62
C GLN A 419 2.12 -6.56 -22.85
N LEU A 420 0.99 -6.73 -23.54
CA LEU A 420 -0.31 -6.98 -22.92
C LEU A 420 -0.33 -8.31 -22.16
N ALA A 421 0.29 -9.36 -22.70
CA ALA A 421 0.42 -10.65 -22.02
C ALA A 421 1.26 -10.54 -20.74
N LEU A 422 2.40 -9.83 -20.79
CA LEU A 422 3.23 -9.58 -19.61
C LEU A 422 2.50 -8.76 -18.54
N LEU A 423 1.72 -7.76 -18.95
CA LEU A 423 0.86 -7.00 -18.03
C LEU A 423 -0.15 -7.92 -17.34
N ILE A 424 -0.94 -8.68 -18.12
CA ILE A 424 -1.98 -9.55 -17.57
C ILE A 424 -1.35 -10.60 -16.63
N CYS A 425 -0.30 -11.30 -17.07
CA CYS A 425 0.39 -12.28 -16.22
C CYS A 425 0.96 -11.63 -14.95
N GLY A 426 1.59 -10.46 -15.07
CA GLY A 426 2.15 -9.75 -13.93
C GLY A 426 1.08 -9.26 -12.93
N CYS A 427 -0.12 -8.90 -13.38
CA CYS A 427 -1.17 -8.41 -12.49
C CYS A 427 -1.81 -9.50 -11.60
N PHE A 428 -1.78 -10.76 -12.05
CA PHE A 428 -2.41 -11.90 -11.36
C PHE A 428 -1.41 -12.84 -10.70
N LEU A 429 -0.10 -12.63 -10.88
CA LEU A 429 0.93 -13.36 -10.15
C LEU A 429 1.37 -12.57 -8.91
N PRO A 430 1.80 -13.26 -7.83
CA PRO A 430 2.32 -12.60 -6.63
C PRO A 430 3.44 -11.62 -6.97
N CYS A 431 3.32 -10.39 -6.47
CA CYS A 431 4.27 -9.29 -6.68
C CYS A 431 4.95 -8.84 -5.38
N ALA A 432 4.28 -9.04 -4.24
CA ALA A 432 4.78 -8.73 -2.91
C ALA A 432 4.44 -9.87 -1.96
N THR A 433 5.34 -10.15 -1.03
CA THR A 433 5.10 -11.07 0.09
C THR A 433 5.44 -10.37 1.40
N PHE A 434 4.56 -10.52 2.38
CA PHE A 434 4.79 -10.05 3.74
C PHE A 434 4.83 -11.26 4.67
N ALA A 435 5.87 -11.32 5.50
CA ALA A 435 6.05 -12.33 6.51
C ALA A 435 6.31 -11.66 7.85
N LEU A 436 5.82 -12.28 8.92
CA LEU A 436 6.10 -11.90 10.30
C LEU A 436 7.00 -12.95 10.93
N TYR A 437 8.02 -12.48 11.62
CA TYR A 437 9.02 -13.27 12.35
C TYR A 437 9.18 -12.69 13.76
N GLY A 438 9.78 -13.45 14.67
CA GLY A 438 10.13 -12.93 15.99
C GLY A 438 10.43 -14.03 17.01
N ASN A 439 11.34 -13.76 17.94
CA ASN A 439 11.67 -14.72 19.02
C ASN A 439 10.49 -14.93 19.97
N ALA A 440 9.72 -13.88 20.23
CA ALA A 440 8.47 -13.96 20.99
C ALA A 440 7.35 -14.63 20.17
N PHE A 441 7.44 -14.61 18.84
CA PHE A 441 6.42 -15.19 17.97
C PHE A 441 6.24 -16.68 18.24
N GLY A 442 7.32 -17.48 18.24
CA GLY A 442 7.22 -18.93 18.51
C GLY A 442 6.94 -19.29 19.98
N LEU A 443 7.07 -18.31 20.89
CA LEU A 443 6.81 -18.49 22.31
C LEU A 443 5.32 -18.27 22.64
N PHE A 444 4.64 -17.37 21.93
CA PHE A 444 3.25 -17.02 22.17
C PHE A 444 2.27 -17.51 21.10
N PHE A 445 2.76 -17.74 19.89
CA PHE A 445 1.99 -18.20 18.75
C PHE A 445 2.58 -19.55 18.34
N ASN A 446 1.72 -20.57 18.25
CA ASN A 446 2.14 -21.94 17.93
C ASN A 446 3.15 -21.91 16.77
N ASN A 447 4.30 -22.58 16.97
CA ASN A 447 5.56 -22.58 16.19
C ASN A 447 5.46 -22.85 14.67
N GLU A 448 4.31 -22.66 14.03
CA GLU A 448 4.19 -22.65 12.59
C GLU A 448 4.92 -21.40 12.04
N PRO A 449 5.76 -21.58 11.00
CA PRO A 449 6.42 -20.45 10.35
C PRO A 449 5.37 -19.43 9.92
N GLY A 450 5.61 -18.15 10.24
CA GLY A 450 4.65 -17.06 10.09
C GLY A 450 3.88 -17.11 8.78
N GLU A 451 2.57 -16.90 8.87
CA GLU A 451 1.66 -16.92 7.72
C GLU A 451 2.17 -15.95 6.64
N TYR A 452 2.56 -16.49 5.49
CA TYR A 452 3.04 -15.70 4.36
C TYR A 452 1.83 -15.12 3.63
N ALA A 453 1.68 -13.81 3.68
CA ALA A 453 0.67 -13.11 2.89
C ALA A 453 1.28 -12.74 1.54
N GLU A 454 0.95 -13.53 0.51
CA GLU A 454 1.31 -13.21 -0.87
C GLU A 454 0.22 -12.36 -1.53
N TYR A 455 0.62 -11.30 -2.22
CA TYR A 455 -0.30 -10.44 -2.95
C TYR A 455 0.14 -10.20 -4.39
N SER A 456 -0.74 -10.49 -5.33
CA SER A 456 -0.68 -9.96 -6.69
C SER A 456 -1.11 -8.49 -6.74
N ALA A 457 -0.81 -7.79 -7.84
CA ALA A 457 -1.20 -6.39 -8.00
C ALA A 457 -2.72 -6.22 -7.92
N PHE A 458 -3.49 -7.17 -8.47
CA PHE A 458 -4.94 -7.17 -8.36
C PHE A 458 -5.41 -7.38 -6.92
N GLU A 459 -4.81 -8.33 -6.21
CA GLU A 459 -5.15 -8.64 -4.81
C GLU A 459 -4.83 -7.49 -3.86
N ILE A 460 -3.75 -6.72 -4.07
CA ILE A 460 -3.48 -5.50 -3.28
C ILE A 460 -4.68 -4.54 -3.34
N GLY A 461 -5.23 -4.32 -4.54
CA GLY A 461 -6.36 -3.42 -4.73
C GLY A 461 -7.68 -3.95 -4.18
N THR A 462 -7.91 -5.26 -4.24
CA THR A 462 -9.15 -5.87 -3.73
C THR A 462 -9.10 -6.21 -2.24
N ALA A 463 -7.93 -6.49 -1.67
CA ALA A 463 -7.74 -6.82 -0.25
C ALA A 463 -8.09 -5.65 0.67
N ILE A 464 -7.87 -4.40 0.23
CA ILE A 464 -8.26 -3.22 1.02
C ILE A 464 -9.78 -3.01 1.07
N VAL A 465 -10.55 -3.65 0.19
CA VAL A 465 -12.03 -3.61 0.16
C VAL A 465 -12.64 -4.98 0.42
N ALA A 466 -11.88 -5.91 0.99
CA ALA A 466 -12.42 -7.20 1.38
C ALA A 466 -13.51 -7.01 2.47
N PRO A 467 -14.62 -7.77 2.43
CA PRO A 467 -15.70 -7.63 3.41
C PRO A 467 -15.22 -7.70 4.87
N GLU A 468 -14.31 -8.64 5.15
CA GLU A 468 -13.66 -8.84 6.46
C GLU A 468 -12.98 -7.56 6.99
N ARG A 469 -12.54 -6.68 6.09
CA ARG A 469 -11.88 -5.42 6.43
C ARG A 469 -12.83 -4.24 6.49
N ILE A 470 -13.86 -4.22 5.66
CA ILE A 470 -14.82 -3.11 5.62
C ILE A 470 -15.60 -3.02 6.93
N ASP A 471 -15.92 -4.17 7.52
CA ASP A 471 -16.68 -4.23 8.77
C ASP A 471 -15.90 -3.68 9.98
N SER A 472 -14.56 -3.62 9.89
CA SER A 472 -13.67 -3.14 10.95
C SER A 472 -13.22 -1.69 10.81
N VAL A 473 -13.58 -1.00 9.71
CA VAL A 473 -13.04 0.32 9.36
C VAL A 473 -14.14 1.36 9.25
N HIS A 474 -13.94 2.56 9.83
CA HIS A 474 -14.94 3.63 9.79
C HIS A 474 -15.01 4.34 8.44
N SER A 475 -13.86 4.54 7.77
CA SER A 475 -13.74 5.29 6.51
C SER A 475 -13.91 4.40 5.25
N VAL A 476 -15.04 3.71 5.15
CA VAL A 476 -15.33 2.77 4.04
C VAL A 476 -15.24 3.45 2.67
N GLY A 477 -15.92 4.59 2.49
CA GLY A 477 -15.99 5.28 1.19
C GLY A 477 -14.63 5.75 0.66
N GLY A 478 -13.74 6.22 1.55
CA GLY A 478 -12.39 6.63 1.18
C GLY A 478 -11.54 5.46 0.69
N THR A 479 -11.60 4.32 1.40
CA THR A 479 -10.87 3.10 1.02
C THR A 479 -11.34 2.55 -0.33
N PHE A 480 -12.66 2.53 -0.59
CA PHE A 480 -13.20 2.16 -1.91
C PHE A 480 -12.71 3.07 -3.03
N PHE A 481 -12.69 4.38 -2.79
CA PHE A 481 -12.18 5.34 -3.78
C PHE A 481 -10.70 5.07 -4.11
N LEU A 482 -9.85 4.84 -3.09
CA LEU A 482 -8.45 4.49 -3.31
C LEU A 482 -8.28 3.19 -4.10
N ALA A 483 -9.05 2.15 -3.75
CA ALA A 483 -9.02 0.87 -4.46
C ALA A 483 -9.38 1.02 -5.95
N ILE A 484 -10.44 1.77 -6.24
CA ILE A 484 -10.89 2.02 -7.62
C ILE A 484 -9.82 2.79 -8.40
N ILE A 485 -9.29 3.88 -7.85
CA ILE A 485 -8.26 4.67 -8.53
C ILE A 485 -6.98 3.85 -8.74
N PHE A 486 -6.57 3.09 -7.73
CA PHE A 486 -5.43 2.19 -7.82
C PHE A 486 -5.61 1.20 -8.98
N LEU A 487 -6.67 0.38 -8.96
CA LEU A 487 -6.92 -0.63 -10.00
C LEU A 487 -7.09 0.01 -11.39
N LEU A 488 -7.76 1.16 -11.46
CA LEU A 488 -7.97 1.87 -12.72
C LEU A 488 -6.64 2.33 -13.31
N CYS A 489 -5.81 3.03 -12.54
CA CYS A 489 -4.57 3.64 -13.02
C CYS A 489 -3.42 2.63 -13.20
N SER A 490 -3.32 1.59 -12.36
CA SER A 490 -2.23 0.61 -12.42
C SER A 490 -2.51 -0.58 -13.34
N ILE A 491 -3.78 -0.97 -13.55
CA ILE A 491 -4.14 -2.16 -14.34
C ILE A 491 -4.97 -1.81 -15.58
N PHE A 492 -6.17 -1.25 -15.38
CA PHE A 492 -7.14 -1.14 -16.47
C PHE A 492 -6.75 -0.10 -17.52
N VAL A 493 -6.29 1.08 -17.12
CA VAL A 493 -5.85 2.14 -18.03
C VAL A 493 -4.65 1.69 -18.87
N PRO A 494 -3.56 1.13 -18.29
CA PRO A 494 -2.48 0.53 -19.07
C PRO A 494 -2.96 -0.53 -20.06
N ALA A 495 -3.85 -1.43 -19.65
CA ALA A 495 -4.39 -2.46 -20.54
C ALA A 495 -5.19 -1.86 -21.72
N ILE A 496 -6.00 -0.83 -21.47
CA ILE A 496 -6.73 -0.09 -22.51
C ILE A 496 -5.77 0.59 -23.47
N VAL A 497 -4.72 1.25 -22.98
CA VAL A 497 -3.71 1.94 -23.80
C VAL A 497 -2.95 0.94 -24.67
N PHE A 498 -2.47 -0.17 -24.11
CA PHE A 498 -1.73 -1.18 -24.86
C PHE A 498 -2.61 -1.85 -25.93
N SER A 499 -3.88 -2.12 -25.59
CA SER A 499 -4.87 -2.64 -26.56
C SER A 499 -5.19 -1.61 -27.66
N GLY A 500 -5.30 -0.34 -27.29
CA GLY A 500 -5.54 0.78 -28.20
C GLY A 500 -4.39 0.98 -29.18
N MET A 501 -3.15 0.95 -28.70
CA MET A 501 -1.93 1.02 -29.54
C MET A 501 -1.83 -0.17 -30.51
N ALA A 502 -2.11 -1.40 -30.04
CA ALA A 502 -2.13 -2.58 -30.91
C ALA A 502 -3.18 -2.45 -32.04
N LYS A 503 -4.38 -1.93 -31.70
CA LYS A 503 -5.47 -1.73 -32.67
C LYS A 503 -5.21 -0.57 -33.63
N ALA A 504 -4.68 0.55 -33.15
CA ALA A 504 -4.35 1.70 -33.99
C ALA A 504 -3.39 1.32 -35.13
N LEU A 505 -2.40 0.48 -34.83
CA LEU A 505 -1.44 0.02 -35.82
C LEU A 505 -2.05 -0.98 -36.83
N HIS A 506 -2.93 -1.87 -36.37
CA HIS A 506 -3.65 -2.80 -37.25
C HIS A 506 -4.61 -2.05 -38.21
N LEU A 507 -5.16 -0.93 -37.79
CA LEU A 507 -6.10 -0.14 -38.58
C LEU A 507 -5.43 0.75 -39.63
N GLN A 508 -4.11 0.91 -39.60
CA GLN A 508 -3.37 1.75 -40.55
C GLN A 508 -3.42 1.13 -41.96
N PRO A 509 -4.20 1.68 -42.92
CA PRO A 509 -4.36 1.07 -44.23
C PRO A 509 -3.12 1.33 -45.08
N CYS A 510 -2.53 0.27 -45.64
CA CYS A 510 -1.57 0.40 -46.74
C CYS A 510 -2.34 0.65 -48.04
N GLY A 511 -2.80 1.87 -48.26
CA GLY A 511 -3.40 2.22 -49.54
C GLY A 511 -3.87 3.68 -49.62
N PRO A 512 -3.89 4.27 -50.82
CA PRO A 512 -4.28 5.66 -51.06
C PRO A 512 -5.77 5.96 -50.83
N PHE A 513 -6.60 4.95 -50.56
CA PHE A 513 -8.04 5.08 -50.32
C PHE A 513 -8.41 4.66 -48.89
N ALA A 514 -7.98 5.43 -47.89
CA ALA A 514 -8.25 5.17 -46.49
C ALA A 514 -9.38 6.07 -45.94
N PRO A 515 -10.67 5.68 -46.01
CA PRO A 515 -11.79 6.38 -45.35
C PRO A 515 -11.77 6.33 -43.81
N ARG A 516 -10.63 5.96 -43.17
CA ARG A 516 -10.48 5.77 -41.72
C ARG A 516 -9.51 6.74 -41.04
N ALA A 517 -9.00 7.76 -41.73
CA ALA A 517 -8.02 8.70 -41.16
C ALA A 517 -8.56 9.47 -39.94
N SER A 518 -9.85 9.83 -39.93
CA SER A 518 -10.50 10.51 -38.80
C SER A 518 -10.61 9.61 -37.57
N LEU A 519 -11.01 8.34 -37.76
CA LEU A 519 -11.09 7.36 -36.68
C LEU A 519 -9.70 7.06 -36.09
N LEU A 520 -8.66 6.95 -36.93
CA LEU A 520 -7.29 6.74 -36.47
C LEU A 520 -6.78 7.94 -35.66
N LYS A 521 -7.02 9.19 -36.12
CA LYS A 521 -6.69 10.41 -35.36
C LYS A 521 -7.40 10.41 -34.00
N ALA A 522 -8.69 10.11 -33.98
CA ALA A 522 -9.48 10.07 -32.75
C ALA A 522 -9.00 8.99 -31.76
N LEU A 523 -8.75 7.77 -32.25
CA LEU A 523 -8.22 6.68 -31.41
C LEU A 523 -6.83 7.01 -30.86
N ALA A 524 -5.97 7.59 -31.68
CA ALA A 524 -4.62 7.93 -31.26
C ALA A 524 -4.60 9.07 -30.24
N SER A 525 -5.40 10.12 -30.46
CA SER A 525 -5.60 11.20 -29.48
C SER A 525 -6.18 10.66 -28.17
N PHE A 526 -7.14 9.73 -28.23
CA PHE A 526 -7.68 9.07 -27.04
C PHE A 526 -6.59 8.28 -26.29
N CYS A 527 -5.80 7.46 -26.98
CA CYS A 527 -4.71 6.69 -26.36
C CYS A 527 -3.64 7.59 -25.77
N ASP A 528 -3.34 8.73 -26.42
CA ASP A 528 -2.38 9.72 -25.95
C ASP A 528 -2.84 10.37 -24.63
N ILE A 529 -4.11 10.81 -24.57
CA ILE A 529 -4.73 11.39 -23.34
C ILE A 529 -4.81 10.34 -22.23
N VAL A 530 -5.38 9.17 -22.51
CA VAL A 530 -5.55 8.10 -21.53
C VAL A 530 -4.20 7.55 -21.07
N GLY A 531 -3.19 7.55 -21.93
CA GLY A 531 -1.81 7.17 -21.61
C GLY A 531 -1.19 8.04 -20.51
N GLY A 532 -1.62 9.30 -20.35
CA GLY A 532 -1.19 10.15 -19.24
C GLY A 532 -1.61 9.62 -17.86
N PHE A 533 -2.66 8.79 -17.81
CA PHE A 533 -3.19 8.18 -16.59
C PHE A 533 -2.66 6.75 -16.36
N ALA A 534 -1.91 6.18 -17.31
CA ALA A 534 -1.35 4.84 -17.20
C ALA A 534 -0.15 4.85 -16.24
N ALA A 535 -0.35 4.36 -15.02
CA ALA A 535 0.57 4.47 -13.90
C ALA A 535 1.18 3.11 -13.46
N LEU A 536 1.27 2.15 -14.38
CA LEU A 536 1.89 0.83 -14.11
C LEU A 536 3.35 0.97 -13.65
N ASP A 537 4.10 1.89 -14.25
CA ASP A 537 5.48 2.21 -13.87
C ASP A 537 5.58 2.80 -12.46
N VAL A 538 4.64 3.70 -12.12
CA VAL A 538 4.52 4.26 -10.77
C VAL A 538 4.20 3.17 -9.75
N PHE A 539 3.30 2.24 -10.09
CA PHE A 539 3.00 1.08 -9.25
C PHE A 539 4.23 0.21 -8.99
N LEU A 540 5.00 -0.13 -10.04
CA LEU A 540 6.22 -0.93 -9.85
C LEU A 540 7.24 -0.25 -8.96
N LEU A 541 7.46 1.06 -9.15
CA LEU A 541 8.35 1.80 -8.28
C LEU A 541 7.83 1.80 -6.84
N SER A 542 6.52 1.93 -6.65
CA SER A 542 5.88 1.92 -5.32
C SER A 542 6.07 0.57 -4.62
N VAL A 543 5.89 -0.55 -5.31
CA VAL A 543 6.16 -1.89 -4.77
C VAL A 543 7.63 -2.02 -4.37
N VAL A 544 8.55 -1.71 -5.29
CA VAL A 544 10.00 -1.83 -5.01
C VAL A 544 10.41 -0.97 -3.81
N VAL A 545 9.97 0.28 -3.77
CA VAL A 545 10.28 1.20 -2.65
C VAL A 545 9.67 0.70 -1.36
N THR A 546 8.41 0.24 -1.37
CA THR A 546 7.75 -0.25 -0.17
C THR A 546 8.46 -1.49 0.36
N MET A 547 8.81 -2.46 -0.50
CA MET A 547 9.45 -3.70 -0.05
C MET A 547 10.88 -3.46 0.48
N LEU A 548 11.66 -2.58 -0.17
CA LEU A 548 13.04 -2.32 0.25
C LEU A 548 13.15 -1.68 1.64
N GLU A 549 12.10 -0.98 2.06
CA GLU A 549 12.13 -0.13 3.26
C GLU A 549 11.04 -0.54 4.27
N TRP A 550 10.30 -1.60 3.97
CA TRP A 550 9.28 -2.19 4.82
C TRP A 550 9.86 -2.55 6.19
N ASP A 551 10.92 -3.35 6.20
CA ASP A 551 11.52 -3.87 7.43
C ASP A 551 11.93 -2.72 8.37
N ARG A 552 12.54 -1.66 7.83
CA ARG A 552 12.94 -0.48 8.63
C ARG A 552 11.76 0.30 9.17
N PHE A 553 10.76 0.54 8.33
CA PHE A 553 9.58 1.31 8.70
C PHE A 553 8.71 0.55 9.70
N VAL A 554 8.40 -0.71 9.41
CA VAL A 554 7.54 -1.56 10.22
C VAL A 554 8.22 -1.93 11.52
N ASN A 555 9.50 -2.28 11.53
CA ASN A 555 10.18 -2.60 12.79
C ASN A 555 10.28 -1.36 13.70
N SER A 556 10.41 -0.15 13.15
CA SER A 556 10.35 1.10 13.94
C SER A 556 8.95 1.39 14.50
N ALA A 557 7.92 1.19 13.67
CA ALA A 557 6.54 1.35 14.10
C ALA A 557 6.15 0.30 15.15
N MET A 558 6.53 -0.96 14.93
CA MET A 558 6.28 -2.10 15.82
C MET A 558 7.09 -2.03 17.10
N SER A 559 8.36 -1.62 17.06
CA SER A 559 9.18 -1.48 18.27
C SER A 559 8.53 -0.52 19.26
N THR A 560 8.00 0.59 18.76
CA THR A 560 7.26 1.56 19.57
C THR A 560 6.03 0.95 20.24
N LEU A 561 5.42 -0.09 19.64
CA LEU A 561 4.30 -0.83 20.20
C LEU A 561 4.78 -1.87 21.19
N THR A 562 5.75 -2.70 20.81
CA THR A 562 6.27 -3.78 21.66
C THR A 562 6.95 -3.24 22.91
N ASP A 563 7.66 -2.11 22.84
CA ASP A 563 8.27 -1.46 24.01
C ASP A 563 7.22 -1.08 25.06
N LYS A 564 6.01 -0.72 24.61
CA LYS A 564 4.90 -0.41 25.51
C LYS A 564 4.21 -1.65 26.06
N PHE A 565 4.22 -2.75 25.31
CA PHE A 565 3.46 -3.96 25.65
C PHE A 565 4.26 -4.99 26.44
N ILE A 566 5.51 -5.27 26.05
CA ILE A 566 6.22 -6.51 26.42
C ILE A 566 7.59 -6.22 27.04
N GLY A 567 8.14 -5.01 26.88
CA GLY A 567 9.45 -4.67 27.47
C GLY A 567 10.59 -5.57 26.98
N CYS A 568 10.52 -6.11 25.76
CA CYS A 568 11.61 -6.90 25.20
C CYS A 568 12.84 -6.04 24.95
N GLU A 569 14.02 -6.52 25.34
CA GLU A 569 15.30 -5.89 24.96
C GLU A 569 15.69 -6.15 23.49
N GLU A 570 15.06 -7.14 22.85
CA GLU A 570 15.23 -7.50 21.42
C GLU A 570 13.91 -7.31 20.65
N PRO A 571 13.94 -7.10 19.31
CA PRO A 571 12.72 -6.93 18.52
C PRO A 571 11.82 -8.18 18.64
N CYS A 572 10.75 -8.10 19.45
CA CYS A 572 9.87 -9.25 19.70
C CYS A 572 9.14 -9.69 18.42
N LEU A 573 8.90 -8.72 17.52
CA LEU A 573 8.17 -8.90 16.27
C LEU A 573 8.91 -8.13 15.17
N GLU A 574 9.33 -8.86 14.16
CA GLU A 574 9.99 -8.36 12.96
C GLU A 574 9.10 -8.68 11.77
N SER A 575 8.93 -7.73 10.86
CA SER A 575 8.26 -8.01 9.59
C SER A 575 9.28 -7.95 8.46
N ARG A 576 9.26 -8.96 7.61
CA ARG A 576 10.07 -9.02 6.41
C ARG A 576 9.18 -8.94 5.19
N SER A 577 9.65 -8.24 4.17
CA SER A 577 9.02 -8.26 2.86
C SER A 577 9.99 -8.67 1.76
N ASP A 578 9.46 -9.34 0.72
CA ASP A 578 10.24 -9.74 -0.45
C ASP A 578 9.51 -9.39 -1.76
N VAL A 579 10.30 -9.02 -2.77
CA VAL A 579 9.81 -8.72 -4.12
C VAL A 579 9.69 -10.02 -4.92
N GLN A 580 8.52 -10.26 -5.50
CA GLN A 580 8.24 -11.50 -6.24
C GLN A 580 8.40 -11.36 -7.76
N TYR A 581 8.35 -12.51 -8.46
CA TYR A 581 8.64 -12.62 -9.89
C TYR A 581 7.74 -11.76 -10.79
N ALA A 582 6.50 -11.48 -10.37
CA ALA A 582 5.56 -10.68 -11.15
C ALA A 582 6.06 -9.25 -11.41
N VAL A 583 6.87 -8.68 -10.49
CA VAL A 583 7.46 -7.34 -10.67
C VAL A 583 8.38 -7.31 -11.88
N TYR A 584 9.16 -8.36 -12.14
CA TYR A 584 10.03 -8.42 -13.31
C TYR A 584 9.25 -8.56 -14.62
N LEU A 585 8.12 -9.28 -14.61
CA LEU A 585 7.24 -9.40 -15.78
C LEU A 585 6.60 -8.04 -16.12
N MET A 586 6.06 -7.36 -15.11
CA MET A 586 5.50 -6.02 -15.28
C MET A 586 6.57 -4.99 -15.68
N LEU A 587 7.80 -5.11 -15.16
CA LEU A 587 8.93 -4.28 -15.59
C LEU A 587 9.22 -4.49 -17.08
N GLY A 588 9.20 -5.73 -17.56
CA GLY A 588 9.28 -6.04 -18.98
C GLY A 588 8.15 -5.37 -19.78
N ALA A 589 6.91 -5.41 -19.29
CA ALA A 589 5.77 -4.74 -19.91
C ALA A 589 5.93 -3.21 -19.95
N VAL A 590 6.47 -2.60 -18.89
CA VAL A 590 6.74 -1.15 -18.82
C VAL A 590 7.83 -0.74 -19.80
N LEU A 591 8.95 -1.47 -19.85
CA LEU A 591 10.07 -1.15 -20.74
C LEU A 591 9.66 -1.27 -22.21
N ILE A 592 8.95 -2.35 -22.58
CA ILE A 592 8.38 -2.49 -23.93
C ILE A 592 7.39 -1.36 -24.19
N GLY A 593 6.56 -1.01 -23.21
CA GLY A 593 5.61 0.09 -23.30
C GLY A 593 6.22 1.43 -23.58
N TRP A 594 7.28 1.81 -22.87
CA TRP A 594 7.98 3.07 -23.11
C TRP A 594 8.56 3.13 -24.53
N ILE A 595 9.11 2.02 -25.03
CA ILE A 595 9.61 1.95 -26.41
C ILE A 595 8.47 2.13 -27.42
N LEU A 596 7.36 1.41 -27.24
CA LEU A 596 6.19 1.49 -28.12
C LEU A 596 5.50 2.86 -28.05
N GLU A 597 5.39 3.45 -26.86
CA GLU A 597 4.82 4.78 -26.64
C GLU A 597 5.69 5.87 -27.28
N LEU A 598 7.01 5.80 -27.14
CA LEU A 598 7.95 6.72 -27.80
C LEU A 598 7.82 6.62 -29.32
N PHE A 599 7.77 5.40 -29.86
CA PHE A 599 7.57 5.17 -31.28
C PHE A 599 6.21 5.69 -31.76
N PHE A 600 5.15 5.36 -31.04
CA PHE A 600 3.78 5.78 -31.33
C PHE A 600 3.66 7.30 -31.32
N THR A 601 4.19 7.95 -30.28
CA THR A 601 4.19 9.41 -30.13
C THR A 601 4.99 10.07 -31.26
N TYR A 602 6.14 9.49 -31.64
CA TYR A 602 6.93 9.98 -32.75
C TYR A 602 6.17 9.92 -34.08
N VAL A 603 5.58 8.76 -34.41
CA VAL A 603 4.78 8.59 -35.63
C VAL A 603 3.56 9.50 -35.62
N PHE A 604 2.86 9.61 -34.49
CA PHE A 604 1.69 10.46 -34.33
C PHE A 604 2.02 11.95 -34.52
N ALA A 605 3.13 12.42 -33.93
CA ALA A 605 3.60 13.79 -34.09
C ALA A 605 3.96 14.09 -35.56
N GLN A 606 4.62 13.17 -36.27
CA GLN A 606 4.95 13.35 -37.69
C GLN A 606 3.70 13.44 -38.58
N ILE A 607 2.63 12.71 -38.27
CA ILE A 607 1.43 12.64 -39.12
C ILE A 607 0.44 13.78 -38.79
N TYR A 608 0.23 14.08 -37.51
CA TYR A 608 -0.89 14.91 -37.07
C TYR A 608 -0.48 16.21 -36.39
N HIS A 609 0.65 16.24 -35.67
CA HIS A 609 1.06 17.38 -34.86
C HIS A 609 2.58 17.62 -34.95
N PRO A 610 3.08 18.20 -36.06
CA PRO A 610 4.52 18.43 -36.24
C PRO A 610 5.12 19.36 -35.18
N ALA A 611 4.29 20.19 -34.53
CA ALA A 611 4.70 21.03 -33.40
C ALA A 611 5.11 20.22 -32.16
N GLU A 612 4.71 18.95 -32.03
CA GLU A 612 5.03 18.09 -30.88
C GLU A 612 6.27 17.20 -31.11
N GLN A 613 7.14 17.53 -32.09
CA GLN A 613 8.33 16.73 -32.36
C GLN A 613 9.18 16.58 -31.10
N THR A 614 9.36 15.33 -30.67
CA THR A 614 10.18 15.00 -29.52
C THR A 614 11.65 15.17 -29.86
N PHE A 615 12.41 15.83 -28.98
CA PHE A 615 13.84 16.06 -29.20
C PHE A 615 14.63 14.77 -29.49
N TRP A 616 14.25 13.67 -28.84
CA TRP A 616 14.90 12.36 -28.99
C TRP A 616 14.41 11.52 -30.17
N GLY A 617 13.22 11.82 -30.70
CA GLY A 617 12.58 11.03 -31.75
C GLY A 617 13.45 10.86 -32.99
N PRO A 618 13.99 11.95 -33.57
CA PRO A 618 14.89 11.86 -34.71
C PRO A 618 16.16 11.05 -34.42
N PHE A 619 16.75 11.19 -33.22
CA PHE A 619 17.97 10.46 -32.88
C PHE A 619 17.76 8.94 -32.77
N LEU A 620 16.69 8.53 -32.09
CA LEU A 620 16.39 7.11 -31.85
C LEU A 620 15.77 6.43 -33.06
N PHE A 621 14.88 7.13 -33.76
CA PHE A 621 14.00 6.51 -34.75
C PHE A 621 14.26 6.98 -36.18
N ASN A 622 15.12 7.95 -36.50
CA ASN A 622 15.31 8.33 -37.91
C ASN A 622 15.79 7.15 -38.77
N ARG A 623 16.69 6.30 -38.25
CA ARG A 623 17.12 5.10 -38.99
C ARG A 623 15.99 4.08 -39.14
N LEU A 624 15.26 3.83 -38.06
CA LEU A 624 14.14 2.89 -38.02
C LEU A 624 12.98 3.36 -38.90
N ALA A 625 12.59 4.63 -38.77
CA ALA A 625 11.63 5.32 -39.61
C ALA A 625 12.10 5.35 -41.06
N SER A 626 13.38 5.56 -41.37
CA SER A 626 13.90 5.47 -42.73
C SER A 626 13.86 4.05 -43.31
N CYS A 627 13.95 3.02 -42.46
CA CYS A 627 13.80 1.61 -42.84
C CYS A 627 12.34 1.14 -42.90
N ILE A 628 11.43 1.85 -42.24
CA ILE A 628 9.98 1.66 -42.37
C ILE A 628 9.48 2.43 -43.58
N ALA A 629 10.06 3.60 -43.84
CA ALA A 629 9.78 4.44 -44.99
C ALA A 629 10.17 3.77 -46.31
N LYS A 630 11.32 3.07 -46.31
CA LYS A 630 11.85 2.22 -47.38
C LYS A 630 11.24 0.82 -47.32
#